data_AF-A0A3D8PMG7-F1
#
_entry.id   AF-A0A3D8PMG7-F1
#
_cell.length_a   1.000
_cell.length_b   1.000
_cell.length_c   1.000
_cell.angle_alpha   90.00
_cell.angle_beta   90.00
_cell.angle_gamma   90.00
#
_symmetry.space_group_name_H-M   'P 1'
#
loop_
_entity.id
_entity.type
_entity.pdbx_description
1 polymer ?
#
loop_
_entity_poly.entity_id
_entity_poly.type
_entity_poly.pdbx_seq_one_letter_code
_entity_poly.pdbx_strand_id
1 'polypeptide(L)' 'MKTNEWKWALAIFIIILLAYILPYTIFTGVAKWYGSLLLWIVLTLIVIGINYFISRNWGK' A
#
# COMPACT_ATOMS: atom_id res chain seq x y z
N MET A 1 -2.21 -7.50 -21.02
CA MET A 1 -2.69 -6.67 -19.90
C MET A 1 -3.15 -5.34 -20.46
N LYS A 2 -4.40 -4.93 -20.21
CA LYS A 2 -4.84 -3.56 -20.56
C LYS A 2 -3.86 -2.58 -19.91
N THR A 3 -3.48 -1.49 -20.58
CA THR A 3 -2.50 -0.48 -20.09
C THR A 3 -2.81 0.05 -18.69
N ASN A 4 -4.06 -0.04 -18.23
CA ASN A 4 -4.47 0.34 -16.89
C ASN A 4 -4.09 -0.68 -15.80
N GLU A 5 -4.04 -1.97 -16.11
CA GLU A 5 -3.69 -3.04 -15.15
C GLU A 5 -2.24 -2.91 -14.69
N TRP A 6 -1.34 -2.52 -15.61
CA TRP A 6 0.07 -2.30 -15.29
C TRP A 6 0.28 -1.16 -14.29
N LYS A 7 -0.53 -0.09 -14.39
CA LYS A 7 -0.49 1.03 -13.42
C LYS A 7 -0.89 0.57 -12.02
N TRP A 8 -1.92 -0.27 -11.92
CA TRP A 8 -2.36 -0.84 -10.64
C TRP A 8 -1.33 -1.81 -10.06
N ALA A 9 -0.75 -2.67 -10.91
CA ALA A 9 0.34 -3.56 -10.49
C ALA A 9 1.55 -2.78 -9.96
N LEU A 10 1.95 -1.71 -10.66
CA LEU A 10 3.03 -0.83 -10.22
C LEU A 10 2.70 -0.13 -8.89
N ALA A 11 1.47 0.36 -8.72
CA ALA A 11 1.04 1.00 -7.48
C ALA A 11 1.08 0.04 -6.28
N ILE A 12 0.60 -1.19 -6.46
CA ILE A 12 0.66 -2.24 -5.43
C ILE A 12 2.12 -2.58 -5.11
N PHE A 13 2.97 -2.71 -6.14
CA PHE A 13 4.40 -2.99 -5.95
C PHE A 13 5.09 -1.90 -5.12
N ILE A 14 4.83 -0.62 -5.41
CA ILE A 14 5.36 0.51 -4.63
C ILE A 14 4.89 0.44 -3.17
N ILE A 15 3.62 0.11 -2.93
CA ILE A 15 3.08 -0.01 -1.57
C ILE A 15 3.75 -1.13 -0.79
N ILE A 16 4.01 -2.28 -1.42
CA ILE A 16 4.73 -3.39 -0.80
C ILE A 16 6.15 -2.96 -0.44
N LEU A 17 6.84 -2.25 -1.34
CA LEU A 17 8.17 -1.71 -1.04
C LEU A 17 8.13 -0.73 0.14
N LEU A 18 7.15 0.17 0.20
CA LEU A 18 7.00 1.11 1.31
C LEU A 18 6.69 0.39 2.63
N ALA A 19 5.85 -0.65 2.60
CA ALA A 19 5.54 -1.48 3.76
C ALA A 19 6.78 -2.19 4.33
N TYR A 20 7.75 -2.52 3.46
CA TYR A 20 9.03 -3.10 3.89
C TYR A 20 10.04 -2.03 4.30
N ILE A 21 10.20 -0.96 3.53
CA ILE A 21 11.25 0.03 3.75
C ILE A 21 10.95 0.91 4.97
N LEU A 22 9.73 1.44 5.08
CA LEU A 22 9.41 2.46 6.08
C LEU A 22 9.63 2.00 7.54
N PRO A 23 9.19 0.79 7.96
CA PRO A 23 9.39 0.32 9.34
C PRO A 23 10.88 0.10 9.66
N TYR A 24 11.65 -0.38 8.70
CA TYR A 24 13.05 -0.81 8.90
C TYR A 24 14.09 0.27 8.56
N THR A 25 13.66 1.44 8.07
CA THR A 25 14.54 2.57 7.78
C THR A 25 14.12 3.83 8.52
N ILE A 26 13.04 4.48 8.08
CA ILE A 26 12.59 5.79 8.57
C ILE A 26 12.03 5.70 9.99
N PHE A 27 11.25 4.68 10.30
CA PHE A 27 10.58 4.54 11.60
C PHE A 27 11.35 3.69 12.61
N THR A 28 12.63 3.37 12.35
CA THR A 28 13.47 2.55 13.26
C THR A 28 13.62 3.13 14.66
N GLY A 29 13.65 4.47 14.78
CA GLY A 29 13.75 5.19 16.05
C GLY A 29 12.40 5.48 16.73
N VAL A 30 11.27 5.17 16.08
CA VAL A 30 9.95 5.41 16.67
C VAL A 30 9.56 4.21 17.54
N ALA A 31 8.92 4.48 18.68
CA ALA A 31 8.40 3.44 19.56
C ALA A 31 7.65 2.39 18.73
N LYS A 32 8.18 1.16 18.70
CA LYS A 32 7.79 0.08 17.77
C LYS A 32 6.29 -0.22 17.75
N TRP A 33 5.55 0.19 18.79
CA TRP A 33 4.13 -0.05 18.94
C TRP A 33 3.25 1.02 18.27
N TYR A 34 3.54 2.31 18.49
CA TYR A 34 2.69 3.41 17.98
C TYR A 34 3.03 3.81 16.54
N GLY A 35 4.33 3.89 16.21
CA GLY A 35 4.78 4.25 14.86
C GLY A 35 4.43 3.17 13.83
N SER A 36 4.53 1.90 14.24
CA SER A 36 4.13 0.75 13.44
C SER A 36 2.63 0.77 13.18
N LEU A 37 1.80 0.90 14.23
CA LEU A 37 0.34 0.80 14.09
C LEU A 37 -0.24 1.87 13.16
N LEU A 38 0.17 3.14 13.30
CA LEU A 38 -0.33 4.22 12.43
C LEU A 38 0.05 3.99 10.96
N LEU A 39 1.30 3.58 10.71
CA LEU A 39 1.78 3.26 9.38
C LEU A 39 0.99 2.10 8.75
N TRP A 40 0.78 1.02 9.50
CA TRP A 40 -0.01 -0.12 9.01
C TRP A 40 -1.44 0.29 8.69
N ILE A 41 -2.10 1.09 9.54
CA ILE A 41 -3.45 1.58 9.28
C ILE A 41 -3.50 2.38 7.96
N VAL A 42 -2.58 3.31 7.76
CA VAL A 42 -2.53 4.13 6.54
C VAL A 42 -2.32 3.26 5.30
N LEU A 43 -1.34 2.35 5.33
CA LEU A 43 -1.06 1.45 4.21
C LEU A 43 -2.25 0.54 3.91
N THR A 44 -2.91 -0.01 4.94
CA THR A 44 -4.12 -0.83 4.79
C THR A 44 -5.25 -0.05 4.13
N LEU A 45 -5.51 1.19 4.55
CA LEU A 45 -6.54 2.03 3.94
C LEU A 45 -6.26 2.31 2.47
N ILE A 46 -5.00 2.58 2.11
CA ILE A 46 -4.58 2.79 0.71
C ILE A 46 -4.84 1.52 -0.12
N VAL A 47 -4.45 0.34 0.40
CA VAL A 47 -4.67 -0.94 -0.29
C VAL A 47 -6.16 -1.23 -0.48
N ILE A 48 -7.00 -0.96 0.51
CA ILE A 48 -8.46 -1.12 0.40
C ILE A 48 -9.00 -0.19 -0.68
N GLY A 49 -8.59 1.08 -0.70
CA GLY A 49 -9.01 2.05 -1.72
C GLY A 49 -8.65 1.59 -3.14
N ILE A 50 -7.42 1.13 -3.34
CA ILE A 50 -6.95 0.59 -4.62
C ILE A 50 -7.80 -0.62 -5.04
N ASN A 51 -8.00 -1.59 -4.15
CA ASN A 51 -8.82 -2.76 -4.44
C ASN A 51 -10.25 -2.37 -4.79
N TYR A 52 -10.84 -1.41 -4.07
CA TYR A 52 -12.18 -0.91 -4.39
C TYR A 52 -12.25 -0.34 -5.81
N PHE A 53 -11.28 0.47 -6.25
CA PHE A 53 -11.23 1.01 -7.61
C PHE A 53 -11.05 -0.08 -8.68
N ILE A 54 -10.19 -1.07 -8.40
CA ILE A 54 -9.97 -2.22 -9.29
C ILE A 54 -11.27 -3.03 -9.41
N SER A 55 -11.88 -3.41 -8.28
CA SER A 55 -13.10 -4.21 -8.23
C SER A 55 -14.30 -3.50 -8.84
N ARG A 56 -14.44 -2.18 -8.66
CA ARG A 56 -15.55 -1.40 -9.24
C ARG A 56 -15.54 -1.38 -10.77
N ASN A 57 -14.37 -1.49 -11.37
CA ASN A 57 -14.20 -1.53 -12.83
C ASN A 57 -13.98 -2.96 -13.35
N TRP A 58 -14.03 -3.96 -12.48
CA TRP A 58 -13.87 -5.35 -12.87
C TRP A 58 -15.12 -5.82 -13.62
N GLY A 59 -14.95 -6.26 -14.87
CA GLY A 59 -16.05 -6.78 -15.69
C GLY A 59 -16.81 -5.73 -16.52
N LYS A 60 -16.42 -4.45 -16.46
CA LYS A 60 -16.75 -3.46 -17.50
C LYS A 60 -15.71 -3.48 -18.62
#